data_AF-A0A523N0U1-F1
#
_entry.id   AF-A0A523N0U1-F1
#
_cell.length_a   1.000
_cell.length_b   1.000
_cell.length_c   1.000
_cell.angle_alpha   90.00
_cell.angle_beta   90.00
_cell.angle_gamma   90.00
#
_symmetry.space_group_name_H-M   'P 1'
#
loop_
_entity.id
_entity.type
_entity.pdbx_description
1 polymer ?
#
loop_
_entity_poly.entity_id
_entity_poly.type
_entity_poly.pdbx_seq_one_letter_code
_entity_poly.pdbx_strand_id
1 'polypeptide(L)'
;VMSKNVDIEIENFEVTHEVLGKKVWKIKAKEAQIKNKENKIILTDVMVTLNGDEGRKSTISADSGTINRETKDIQLEGHVKFKADADSFFNPFQKPDAPTQKRDNP
;
A
#
# COMPACT_ATOMS: atom_id res chain seq x y z
N VAL A 1 18.55 22.58 2.57
CA VAL A 1 19.66 22.31 1.61
C VAL A 1 19.22 21.12 0.78
N MET A 2 18.86 21.32 -0.50
CA MET A 2 18.60 20.18 -1.39
C MET A 2 19.89 19.37 -1.52
N SER A 3 19.82 18.07 -1.20
CA SER A 3 20.95 17.17 -1.37
C SER A 3 21.27 17.04 -2.86
N LYS A 4 22.55 16.99 -3.24
CA LYS A 4 23.08 17.11 -4.63
C LYS A 4 22.52 16.13 -5.68
N ASN A 5 21.63 15.20 -5.30
CA ASN A 5 21.14 14.11 -6.14
C ASN A 5 19.60 14.04 -6.23
N VAL A 6 18.87 15.08 -5.81
CA VAL A 6 17.40 15.16 -5.99
C VAL A 6 17.09 15.94 -7.25
N ASP A 7 16.35 15.33 -8.17
CA ASP A 7 15.94 15.97 -9.43
C ASP A 7 14.58 16.67 -9.29
N ILE A 8 13.66 16.06 -8.54
CA ILE A 8 12.31 16.57 -8.30
C ILE A 8 11.95 16.31 -6.83
N GLU A 9 11.35 17.31 -6.18
CA GLU A 9 10.78 17.22 -4.85
C GLU A 9 9.28 17.54 -4.92
N ILE A 10 8.45 16.70 -4.32
CA ILE A 10 6.98 16.83 -4.34
C ILE A 10 6.48 16.75 -2.90
N GLU A 11 5.87 17.83 -2.42
CA GLU A 11 5.13 17.82 -1.16
C GLU A 11 3.73 17.22 -1.34
N ASN A 12 3.21 16.59 -0.28
CA ASN A 12 1.89 15.96 -0.26
C ASN A 12 1.69 14.95 -1.41
N PHE A 13 2.71 14.13 -1.64
CA PHE A 13 2.74 13.15 -2.72
C PHE A 13 1.59 12.14 -2.57
N GLU A 14 0.86 11.91 -3.66
CA GLU A 14 -0.20 10.91 -3.73
C GLU A 14 -0.16 10.22 -5.09
N VAL A 15 -0.18 8.89 -5.08
CA VAL A 15 -0.34 8.07 -6.28
C VAL A 15 -1.36 6.97 -6.01
N THR A 16 -2.23 6.72 -6.98
CA THR A 16 -3.24 5.66 -6.94
C THR A 16 -3.10 4.81 -8.19
N HIS A 17 -3.17 3.49 -8.02
CA HIS A 17 -3.20 2.56 -9.13
C HIS A 17 -4.59 1.93 -9.25
N GLU A 18 -5.10 1.93 -10.48
CA GLU A 18 -6.44 1.44 -10.79
C GLU A 18 -6.37 0.36 -11.86
N VAL A 19 -7.15 -0.70 -11.69
CA VAL A 19 -7.31 -1.79 -12.65
C VAL A 19 -8.79 -1.93 -12.95
N LEU A 20 -9.19 -1.74 -14.21
CA LEU A 20 -10.59 -1.79 -14.66
C LEU A 20 -11.53 -0.90 -13.80
N GLY A 21 -11.06 0.30 -13.43
CA GLY A 21 -11.81 1.26 -12.61
C GLY A 21 -11.83 0.95 -11.10
N LYS A 22 -11.19 -0.14 -10.65
CA LYS A 22 -11.02 -0.46 -9.22
C LYS A 22 -9.68 0.07 -8.72
N LYS A 23 -9.70 0.91 -7.69
CA LYS A 23 -8.50 1.39 -6.99
C LYS A 23 -7.86 0.23 -6.23
N VAL A 24 -6.79 -0.35 -6.77
CA VAL A 24 -6.11 -1.52 -6.19
C VAL A 24 -5.23 -1.12 -5.01
N TRP A 25 -4.45 -0.03 -5.18
CA TRP A 25 -3.62 0.49 -4.11
C TRP A 25 -3.41 1.99 -4.24
N LYS A 26 -3.03 2.62 -3.12
CA LYS A 26 -2.74 4.04 -3.02
C LYS A 26 -1.58 4.27 -2.08
N ILE A 27 -0.66 5.17 -2.46
CA ILE A 27 0.46 5.60 -1.62
C ILE A 27 0.30 7.10 -1.38
N LYS A 28 0.41 7.52 -0.12
CA LYS A 28 0.58 8.91 0.29
C LYS A 28 1.92 9.06 1.00
N ALA A 29 2.56 10.21 0.81
CA ALA A 29 3.72 10.60 1.59
C ALA A 29 3.69 12.10 1.85
N LYS A 30 4.30 12.54 2.95
CA LYS A 30 4.49 13.97 3.20
C LYS A 30 5.36 14.60 2.12
N GLU A 31 6.39 13.89 1.68
CA GLU A 31 7.34 14.33 0.66
C GLU A 31 7.77 13.14 -0.19
N ALA A 32 8.00 13.38 -1.49
CA ALA A 32 8.64 12.46 -2.40
C ALA A 32 9.81 13.14 -3.14
N GLN A 33 10.99 12.53 -3.06
CA GLN A 33 12.18 12.95 -3.78
C GLN A 33 12.49 11.96 -4.90
N ILE A 34 12.44 12.42 -6.14
CA ILE A 34 12.76 11.62 -7.32
C ILE A 34 14.24 11.79 -7.63
N LYS A 35 14.95 10.66 -7.68
CA LYS A 35 16.38 10.56 -8.03
C LYS A 35 16.51 9.73 -9.30
N ASN A 36 16.56 10.40 -10.46
CA ASN A 36 16.60 9.78 -11.79
C ASN A 36 17.88 8.97 -12.01
N LYS A 37 19.02 9.49 -11.57
CA LYS A 37 20.30 8.75 -11.68
C LYS A 37 20.32 7.42 -10.92
N GLU A 38 19.53 7.33 -9.85
CA GLU A 38 19.48 6.15 -8.97
C GLU A 38 18.27 5.26 -9.26
N ASN A 39 17.41 5.60 -10.24
CA ASN A 39 16.12 4.96 -10.49
C ASN A 39 15.21 4.87 -9.24
N LYS A 40 15.36 5.79 -8.28
CA LYS A 40 14.65 5.74 -7.00
C LYS A 40 13.67 6.90 -6.79
N ILE A 41 12.65 6.63 -6.00
CA ILE A 41 11.80 7.64 -5.34
C ILE A 41 11.92 7.41 -3.85
N ILE A 42 12.37 8.42 -3.11
CA ILE A 42 12.45 8.40 -1.66
C ILE A 42 11.22 9.09 -1.10
N LEU A 43 10.54 8.47 -0.15
CA LEU A 43 9.31 8.92 0.45
C LEU A 43 9.50 9.12 1.94
N THR A 44 8.89 10.16 2.51
CA THR A 44 8.92 10.46 3.94
C THR A 44 7.49 10.49 4.50
N ASP A 45 7.30 9.90 5.69
CA ASP A 45 6.00 9.78 6.38
C ASP A 45 4.95 9.13 5.46
N VAL A 46 5.14 7.82 5.25
CA VAL A 46 4.47 7.06 4.20
C VAL A 46 3.23 6.37 4.75
N MET A 47 2.14 6.45 3.99
CA MET A 47 0.92 5.68 4.20
C MET A 47 0.53 4.95 2.91
N VAL A 48 0.57 3.63 2.95
CA VAL A 48 0.07 2.76 1.89
C VAL A 48 -1.33 2.28 2.26
N THR A 49 -2.25 2.31 1.30
CA THR A 49 -3.57 1.70 1.39
C THR A 49 -3.67 0.62 0.32
N LEU A 50 -3.98 -0.60 0.72
CA LEU A 50 -4.27 -1.71 -0.17
C LEU A 50 -5.77 -1.97 -0.11
N ASN A 51 -6.43 -1.99 -1.27
CA ASN A 51 -7.83 -2.37 -1.36
C ASN A 51 -7.88 -3.77 -1.98
N GLY A 52 -8.22 -4.76 -1.15
CA GLY A 52 -8.48 -6.12 -1.59
C GLY A 52 -9.89 -6.29 -2.15
N ASP A 53 -10.18 -7.49 -2.61
CA ASP A 53 -11.52 -7.86 -3.06
C ASP A 53 -12.55 -7.78 -1.92
N GLU A 54 -13.81 -7.61 -2.30
CA GLU A 54 -14.96 -7.59 -1.39
C GLU A 54 -14.92 -6.46 -0.33
N GLY A 55 -14.21 -5.37 -0.65
CA GLY A 55 -14.12 -4.19 0.23
C GLY A 55 -13.10 -4.32 1.36
N ARG A 56 -12.30 -5.40 1.36
CA ARG A 56 -11.17 -5.54 2.29
C ARG A 56 -10.20 -4.39 2.12
N LYS A 57 -9.78 -3.81 3.24
CA LYS A 57 -8.83 -2.69 3.25
C LYS A 57 -7.77 -2.93 4.29
N SER A 58 -6.51 -2.77 3.90
CA SER A 58 -5.38 -2.75 4.81
C SER A 58 -4.53 -1.51 4.61
N THR A 59 -3.80 -1.13 5.64
CA THR A 59 -2.95 0.06 5.64
C THR A 59 -1.57 -0.27 6.17
N ILE A 60 -0.55 0.35 5.59
CA ILE A 60 0.83 0.28 6.05
C ILE A 60 1.31 1.69 6.31
N SER A 61 1.78 2.01 7.51
CA SER A 61 2.47 3.26 7.80
C SER A 61 3.95 3.00 8.09
N ALA A 62 4.83 3.90 7.66
CA ALA A 62 6.26 3.84 7.92
C ALA A 62 6.87 5.25 7.92
N ASP A 63 8.01 5.42 8.57
CA ASP A 63 8.71 6.70 8.60
C ASP A 63 9.27 7.06 7.22
N SER A 64 9.73 6.07 6.46
CA SER A 64 10.27 6.25 5.11
C SER A 64 9.87 5.12 4.16
N GLY A 65 9.96 5.42 2.87
CA GLY A 65 9.80 4.44 1.81
C GLY A 65 10.78 4.69 0.65
N THR A 66 11.21 3.62 -0.02
CA THR A 66 11.99 3.70 -1.25
C THR A 66 11.29 2.88 -2.32
N ILE A 67 10.90 3.54 -3.42
CA ILE A 67 10.43 2.85 -4.63
C ILE A 67 11.61 2.75 -5.58
N ASN A 68 11.99 1.54 -5.96
CA ASN A 68 12.93 1.33 -7.06
C ASN A 68 12.13 1.13 -8.36
N ARG A 69 12.34 2.04 -9.31
CA ARG A 69 11.60 2.07 -10.58
C ARG A 69 12.05 0.99 -11.57
N GLU A 70 13.23 0.41 -11.37
CA GLU A 70 13.78 -0.65 -12.20
C GLU A 70 13.19 -2.02 -11.81
N THR A 71 13.32 -2.38 -10.53
CA THR A 71 12.80 -3.63 -9.96
C THR A 71 11.31 -3.58 -9.62
N LYS A 72 10.73 -2.37 -9.55
CA LYS A 72 9.32 -2.10 -9.24
C LYS A 72 8.89 -2.53 -7.83
N ASP A 73 9.84 -2.69 -6.92
CA ASP A 73 9.59 -2.96 -5.51
C ASP A 73 9.51 -1.66 -4.70
N ILE A 74 8.84 -1.78 -3.55
CA ILE A 74 8.77 -0.75 -2.52
C ILE A 74 9.32 -1.32 -1.22
N GLN A 75 10.27 -0.63 -0.63
CA GLN A 75 10.81 -0.90 0.71
C GLN A 75 10.27 0.15 1.67
N LEU A 76 9.80 -0.26 2.85
CA LEU A 76 9.27 0.61 3.90
C LEU A 76 10.08 0.39 5.18
N GLU A 77 10.52 1.46 5.82
CA GLU A 77 11.45 1.40 6.95
C GLU A 77 11.07 2.40 8.03
N GLY A 78 11.44 2.09 9.28
CA GLY A 78 11.14 2.92 10.45
C GLY A 78 9.69 2.80 10.92
N HIS A 79 9.51 2.42 12.19
CA HIS A 79 8.22 2.27 12.88
C HIS A 79 7.08 1.69 12.02
N VAL A 80 7.40 0.66 11.23
CA VAL A 80 6.45 0.09 10.28
C VAL A 80 5.27 -0.52 11.03
N LYS A 81 4.06 -0.08 10.69
CA LYS A 81 2.81 -0.63 11.24
C LYS A 81 1.93 -1.08 10.10
N PHE A 82 1.62 -2.37 10.11
CA PHE A 82 0.61 -2.96 9.24
C PHE A 82 -0.69 -3.11 10.02
N LYS A 83 -1.80 -2.63 9.45
CA LYS A 83 -3.15 -2.78 10.01
C LYS A 83 -4.06 -3.39 8.95
N ALA A 84 -4.67 -4.51 9.30
CA ALA A 84 -5.71 -5.16 8.52
C ALA A 84 -6.78 -5.72 9.47
N ASP A 85 -7.89 -6.15 8.89
CA ASP A 85 -8.82 -7.04 9.55
C ASP A 85 -8.14 -8.36 9.92
N ALA A 86 -8.27 -8.82 11.17
CA ALA A 86 -7.53 -9.96 11.68
C ALA A 86 -7.99 -11.28 11.05
N ASP A 87 -9.29 -11.44 10.84
CA ASP A 87 -9.86 -12.64 10.21
C ASP A 87 -9.38 -12.74 8.77
N SER A 88 -9.43 -11.63 8.01
CA SER A 88 -8.91 -11.53 6.65
C SER A 88 -7.39 -11.76 6.57
N PHE A 89 -6.64 -11.41 7.62
CA PHE A 89 -5.19 -11.53 7.64
C PHE A 89 -4.73 -12.96 7.92
N PHE A 90 -5.32 -13.63 8.91
CA PHE A 90 -4.92 -14.98 9.31
C PHE A 90 -5.64 -16.09 8.54
N ASN A 91 -6.81 -15.79 7.95
CA ASN A 91 -7.57 -16.75 7.16
C ASN A 91 -7.79 -16.29 5.71
N PRO A 92 -6.72 -16.12 4.90
CA PRO A 92 -6.86 -15.75 3.49
C PRO A 92 -7.57 -16.81 2.64
N PHE A 93 -7.79 -18.02 3.19
CA PHE A 93 -8.43 -19.16 2.52
C PHE A 93 -9.79 -19.54 3.11
N GLN A 94 -10.34 -18.79 4.07
CA GLN A 94 -11.74 -18.98 4.43
C GLN A 94 -12.59 -18.55 3.25
N LYS A 95 -13.10 -19.52 2.49
CA LYS A 95 -14.22 -19.30 1.58
C LYS A 95 -15.33 -18.62 2.38
N PRO A 96 -16.07 -17.66 1.80
CA PRO A 96 -17.30 -17.18 2.40
C PRO A 96 -18.12 -18.40 2.81
N ASP A 97 -18.59 -18.44 4.06
CA ASP A 97 -19.38 -19.55 4.57
C ASP A 97 -20.43 -19.90 3.52
N ALA A 98 -20.35 -21.13 2.99
CA ALA A 98 -21.39 -21.63 2.11
C ALA A 98 -22.73 -21.43 2.85
N PRO A 99 -23.77 -20.89 2.20
CA PRO A 99 -25.03 -20.61 2.87
C PRO A 99 -25.44 -21.88 3.60
N THR A 100 -25.51 -21.80 4.92
CA THR A 100 -25.97 -22.91 5.76
C THR A 100 -27.36 -23.24 5.26
N GLN A 101 -27.49 -24.34 4.51
CA GLN A 101 -28.78 -24.94 4.24
C GLN A 101 -29.40 -25.17 5.61
N LYS A 102 -30.39 -24.32 5.95
CA LYS A 102 -31.29 -24.58 7.07
C LYS A 102 -31.78 -26.00 6.84
N ARG A 103 -31.37 -26.92 7.72
CA ARG A 103 -32.08 -28.18 7.84
C ARG A 103 -33.43 -27.80 8.42
N ASP A 104 -34.40 -27.59 7.53
CA ASP A 104 -35.78 -27.75 7.89
C ASP A 104 -35.94 -29.21 8.30
N ASN A 105 -36.04 -29.44 9.60
CA ASN A 105 -36.38 -30.75 10.12
C ASN A 105 -37.80 -30.64 10.70
N PRO A 106 -38.78 -31.41 10.19
CA PRO A 106 -40.04 -31.61 10.88
C PRO A 106 -39.85 -32.39 12.19
#